data_AF-A0A7K3VJZ1-F1
#
_entry.id   AF-A0A7K3VJZ1-F1
#
_cell.length_a   1.000
_cell.length_b   1.000
_cell.length_c   1.000
_cell.angle_alpha   90.00
_cell.angle_beta   90.00
_cell.angle_gamma   90.00
#
_symmetry.space_group_name_H-M   'P 1'
#
loop_
_entity.id
_entity.type
_entity.pdbx_description
1 polymer ?
#
loop_
_entity_poly.entity_id
_entity_poly.type
_entity_poly.pdbx_seq_one_letter_code
_entity_poly.pdbx_strand_id
1 'polypeptide(L)'
;MPIQDLKEQMRAVWHDVPAVDVCFLVLDYLESVKKPEQLKMITFRDLVAVTGRKTVDSDLLTAVAILTNSSVSVLDARALLVDEDETEYELSPEDFAEARKVGLLIHPHSGEAVPDFENHIIPFFVPTEQFLAEHHGH
;
A
#
# COMPACT_ATOMS: atom_id res chain seq x y z
N MET A 1 -13.00 -13.87 -5.98
CA MET A 1 -14.12 -13.11 -6.59
C MET A 1 -13.62 -12.54 -7.92
N PRO A 2 -14.40 -12.47 -9.00
CA PRO A 2 -13.98 -11.75 -10.20
C PRO A 2 -13.68 -10.28 -9.89
N ILE A 3 -12.65 -9.70 -10.51
CA ILE A 3 -12.25 -8.31 -10.25
C ILE A 3 -13.37 -7.33 -10.65
N GLN A 4 -14.18 -7.70 -11.65
CA GLN A 4 -15.33 -6.93 -12.08
C GLN A 4 -16.40 -6.83 -10.99
N ASP A 5 -16.67 -7.93 -10.28
CA ASP A 5 -17.62 -7.95 -9.16
C ASP A 5 -17.12 -7.07 -8.00
N LEU A 6 -15.80 -7.09 -7.75
CA LEU A 6 -15.18 -6.20 -6.76
C LEU A 6 -15.37 -4.73 -7.15
N LYS A 7 -15.13 -4.37 -8.41
CA LYS A 7 -15.36 -3.01 -8.91
C LYS A 7 -16.83 -2.59 -8.76
N GLU A 8 -17.76 -3.49 -9.03
CA GLU A 8 -19.20 -3.23 -8.85
C GLU A 8 -19.58 -2.99 -7.40
N GLN A 9 -19.04 -3.79 -6.47
CA GLN A 9 -19.23 -3.59 -5.03
C GLN A 9 -18.67 -2.25 -4.57
N MET A 10 -17.45 -1.91 -5.00
CA MET A 10 -16.85 -0.62 -4.68
C MET A 10 -17.68 0.55 -5.23
N ARG A 11 -18.18 0.42 -6.46
CA ARG A 11 -19.06 1.43 -7.05
C ARG A 11 -20.34 1.59 -6.26
N ALA A 12 -20.96 0.51 -5.80
CA ALA A 12 -22.19 0.58 -5.01
C ALA A 12 -21.99 1.32 -3.67
N VAL A 13 -20.87 1.08 -2.99
CA VAL A 13 -20.58 1.67 -1.67
C VAL A 13 -20.10 3.12 -1.78
N TRP A 14 -19.25 3.42 -2.76
CA TRP A 14 -18.55 4.71 -2.86
C TRP A 14 -18.90 5.51 -4.12
N HIS A 15 -20.08 5.31 -4.72
CA HIS A 15 -20.48 5.93 -6.00
C HIS A 15 -20.28 7.45 -6.11
N ASP A 16 -20.36 8.20 -5.01
CA ASP A 16 -20.19 9.66 -4.97
C ASP A 16 -18.77 10.11 -4.62
N VAL A 17 -17.82 9.18 -4.49
CA VAL A 17 -16.43 9.47 -4.11
C VAL A 17 -15.54 9.43 -5.36
N PRO A 18 -14.94 10.56 -5.79
CA PRO A 18 -14.07 10.60 -6.98
C PRO A 18 -12.88 9.62 -6.92
N ALA A 19 -12.44 9.27 -5.71
CA ALA A 19 -11.37 8.31 -5.48
C ALA A 19 -11.70 6.89 -5.99
N VAL A 20 -12.95 6.53 -6.23
CA VAL A 20 -13.32 5.20 -6.74
C VAL A 20 -12.76 4.95 -8.13
N ASP A 21 -12.78 5.94 -9.01
CA ASP A 21 -12.20 5.80 -10.34
C ASP A 21 -10.69 5.57 -10.26
N VAL A 22 -10.03 6.15 -9.25
CA VAL A 22 -8.61 5.91 -8.96
C VAL A 22 -8.39 4.49 -8.46
N CYS A 23 -9.27 3.96 -7.61
CA CYS A 23 -9.22 2.56 -7.19
C CYS A 23 -9.26 1.62 -8.40
N PHE A 24 -10.10 1.92 -9.40
CA PHE A 24 -10.21 1.10 -10.60
C PHE A 24 -8.93 1.12 -11.44
N LEU A 25 -8.28 2.27 -11.57
CA LEU A 25 -6.98 2.36 -12.26
C LEU A 25 -5.90 1.52 -11.55
N VAL A 26 -5.89 1.51 -10.21
CA VAL A 26 -4.97 0.68 -9.45
C VAL A 26 -5.30 -0.81 -9.62
N LEU A 27 -6.58 -1.19 -9.56
CA LEU A 27 -7.01 -2.57 -9.81
C LEU A 27 -6.64 -3.05 -11.22
N ASP A 28 -6.82 -2.21 -12.25
CA ASP A 28 -6.41 -2.50 -13.62
C ASP A 28 -4.90 -2.71 -13.72
N TYR A 29 -4.12 -1.88 -13.02
CA TYR A 29 -2.67 -2.07 -12.93
C TYR A 29 -2.32 -3.43 -12.30
N LEU A 30 -2.91 -3.75 -11.15
CA LEU A 30 -2.66 -5.02 -10.44
C LEU A 30 -3.01 -6.25 -11.29
N GLU A 31 -4.09 -6.18 -12.07
CA GLU A 31 -4.50 -7.25 -13.00
C GLU A 31 -3.59 -7.35 -14.22
N SER A 32 -3.06 -6.21 -14.71
CA SER A 32 -2.19 -6.19 -15.90
C SER A 32 -0.82 -6.82 -15.67
N VAL A 33 -0.36 -6.86 -14.42
CA VAL A 33 0.94 -7.42 -14.05
C VAL A 33 0.87 -8.94 -14.09
N LYS A 34 1.79 -9.58 -14.82
CA LYS A 34 1.74 -11.05 -15.03
C LYS A 34 2.52 -11.85 -14.01
N LYS A 35 3.37 -11.20 -13.24
CA LYS A 35 4.33 -11.81 -12.33
C LYS A 35 4.14 -11.21 -10.94
N PRO A 36 3.70 -11.99 -9.94
CA PRO A 36 3.51 -11.50 -8.57
C PRO A 36 4.75 -10.83 -7.99
N GLU A 37 5.96 -11.23 -8.43
CA GLU A 37 7.21 -10.63 -7.97
C GLU A 37 7.33 -9.14 -8.30
N GLN A 38 6.62 -8.66 -9.33
CA GLN A 38 6.58 -7.25 -9.70
C GLN A 38 5.64 -6.43 -8.80
N LEU A 39 4.81 -7.08 -7.97
CA LEU A 39 3.89 -6.44 -7.03
C LEU A 39 4.40 -6.46 -5.59
N LYS A 40 5.65 -6.88 -5.36
CA LYS A 40 6.25 -7.00 -4.01
C LYS A 40 6.51 -5.66 -3.33
N MET A 41 6.53 -4.57 -4.07
CA MET A 41 6.70 -3.23 -3.54
C MET A 41 6.06 -2.22 -4.48
N ILE A 42 4.94 -1.64 -4.06
CA ILE A 42 4.23 -0.60 -4.80
C ILE A 42 4.31 0.68 -3.97
N THR A 43 5.05 1.67 -4.43
CA THR A 43 5.20 2.96 -3.72
C THR A 43 4.14 3.96 -4.16
N PHE A 44 4.01 5.07 -3.43
CA PHE A 44 3.19 6.19 -3.91
C PHE A 44 3.66 6.73 -5.27
N ARG A 45 4.95 6.66 -5.57
CA ARG A 45 5.48 7.07 -6.87
C ARG A 45 4.92 6.18 -7.98
N ASP A 46 4.89 4.87 -7.75
CA ASP A 46 4.31 3.92 -8.69
C ASP A 46 2.82 4.22 -8.88
N LEU A 47 2.06 4.37 -7.79
CA LEU A 47 0.63 4.67 -7.85
C LEU A 47 0.32 5.99 -8.58
N VAL A 48 1.13 7.04 -8.39
CA VAL A 48 1.01 8.29 -9.17
C VAL A 48 1.20 8.02 -10.66
N ALA A 49 2.21 7.23 -11.02
CA ALA A 49 2.47 6.87 -12.41
C ALA A 49 1.33 6.04 -13.02
N VAL A 50 0.84 5.00 -12.32
CA VAL A 50 -0.22 4.11 -12.86
C VAL A 50 -1.56 4.84 -13.01
N THR A 51 -1.82 5.81 -12.13
CA THR A 51 -3.07 6.59 -12.16
C THR A 51 -3.00 7.80 -13.09
N GLY A 52 -1.86 8.02 -13.77
CA GLY A 52 -1.66 9.15 -14.68
C GLY A 52 -1.64 10.52 -13.97
N ARG A 53 -1.42 10.54 -12.66
CA ARG A 53 -1.39 11.74 -11.84
C ARG A 53 0.00 12.39 -11.88
N LYS A 54 0.09 13.66 -11.49
CA LYS A 54 1.37 14.40 -11.43
C LYS A 54 2.05 14.31 -10.07
N THR A 55 1.25 14.22 -9.01
CA THR A 55 1.68 14.20 -7.62
C THR A 55 0.69 13.37 -6.81
N VAL A 56 1.05 13.07 -5.56
CA VAL A 56 0.09 12.55 -4.59
C VAL A 56 -0.93 13.63 -4.27
N ASP A 57 -2.22 13.30 -4.35
CA ASP A 57 -3.34 14.19 -4.03
C ASP A 57 -4.40 13.48 -3.18
N SER A 58 -5.44 14.22 -2.79
CA SER A 58 -6.49 13.73 -1.88
C SER A 58 -7.22 12.50 -2.40
N ASP A 59 -7.44 12.42 -3.71
CA ASP A 59 -8.13 11.29 -4.32
C ASP A 59 -7.26 10.04 -4.27
N LEU A 60 -5.96 10.17 -4.56
CA LEU A 60 -5.04 9.05 -4.47
C LEU A 60 -4.90 8.55 -3.03
N LEU A 61 -4.78 9.45 -2.05
CA LEU A 61 -4.73 9.08 -0.64
C LEU A 61 -6.01 8.36 -0.20
N THR A 62 -7.16 8.84 -0.65
CA THR A 62 -8.46 8.23 -0.35
C THR A 62 -8.60 6.86 -1.02
N ALA A 63 -8.13 6.72 -2.26
CA ALA A 63 -8.15 5.46 -2.99
C ALA A 63 -7.28 4.41 -2.30
N VAL A 64 -6.07 4.78 -1.88
CA VAL A 64 -5.20 3.92 -1.08
C VAL A 64 -5.91 3.51 0.20
N ALA A 65 -6.51 4.46 0.93
CA ALA A 65 -7.23 4.15 2.17
C ALA A 65 -8.40 3.18 1.96
N ILE A 66 -9.11 3.26 0.82
CA ILE A 66 -10.16 2.31 0.45
C ILE A 66 -9.55 0.94 0.13
N LEU A 67 -8.50 0.88 -0.69
CA LEU A 67 -7.87 -0.38 -1.12
C LEU A 67 -7.18 -1.13 0.02
N THR A 68 -6.70 -0.41 1.03
CA THR A 68 -6.12 -0.99 2.27
C THR A 68 -7.16 -1.23 3.36
N ASN A 69 -8.43 -0.87 3.14
CA ASN A 69 -9.48 -1.10 4.11
C ASN A 69 -9.81 -2.59 4.22
N SER A 70 -10.06 -3.11 5.42
CA SER A 70 -10.39 -4.53 5.64
C SER A 70 -11.64 -5.03 4.90
N SER A 71 -12.56 -4.14 4.52
CA SER A 71 -13.75 -4.51 3.73
C SER A 71 -13.45 -4.78 2.24
N VAL A 72 -12.39 -4.18 1.71
CA VAL A 72 -11.96 -4.32 0.31
C VAL A 72 -10.75 -5.25 0.22
N SER A 73 -9.80 -5.10 1.14
CA SER A 73 -8.67 -6.00 1.41
C SER A 73 -7.84 -6.30 0.16
N VAL A 74 -7.59 -5.30 -0.67
CA VAL A 74 -6.81 -5.45 -1.92
C VAL A 74 -5.33 -5.26 -1.66
N LEU A 75 -4.96 -4.27 -0.86
CA LEU A 75 -3.57 -3.92 -0.53
C LEU A 75 -3.32 -4.01 0.98
N ASP A 76 -2.13 -4.46 1.36
CA ASP A 76 -1.57 -4.25 2.69
C ASP A 76 -0.61 -3.05 2.65
N ALA A 77 -0.73 -2.17 3.65
CA ALA A 77 0.22 -1.08 3.86
C ALA A 77 1.41 -1.57 4.71
N ARG A 78 2.63 -1.30 4.24
CA ARG A 78 3.88 -1.66 4.89
C ARG A 78 4.84 -0.47 4.91
N ALA A 79 5.92 -0.60 5.67
CA ALA A 79 6.91 0.46 5.84
C ALA A 79 8.32 -0.12 5.80
N LEU A 80 9.21 0.57 5.09
CA LEU A 80 10.66 0.37 5.20
C LEU A 80 11.22 1.46 6.10
N LEU A 81 12.15 1.10 6.97
CA LEU A 81 13.09 2.00 7.60
C LEU A 81 14.34 2.09 6.73
N VAL A 82 14.80 3.31 6.45
CA VAL A 82 16.02 3.57 5.69
C VAL A 82 17.07 4.21 6.59
N ASP A 83 18.16 3.50 6.79
CA ASP A 83 19.30 3.96 7.59
C ASP A 83 20.17 4.98 6.84
N GLU A 84 21.14 5.57 7.55
CA GLU A 84 22.07 6.55 6.99
C GLU A 84 22.94 6.01 5.84
N ASP A 85 23.15 4.68 5.80
CA ASP A 85 23.90 3.99 4.76
C ASP A 85 23.03 3.49 3.59
N GLU A 86 21.79 3.97 3.51
CA GLU A 86 20.76 3.56 2.55
C GLU A 86 20.32 2.09 2.69
N THR A 87 20.64 1.41 3.79
CA THR A 87 20.13 0.07 4.05
C THR A 87 18.64 0.12 4.40
N GLU A 88 17.86 -0.72 3.74
CA GLU A 88 16.41 -0.81 3.92
C GLU A 88 16.04 -1.99 4.82
N TYR A 89 15.22 -1.71 5.84
CA TYR A 89 14.67 -2.71 6.75
C TYR A 89 13.15 -2.66 6.73
N GLU A 90 12.51 -3.76 6.33
CA GLU A 90 11.05 -3.89 6.42
C GLU A 90 10.63 -3.94 7.89
N LEU A 91 9.69 -3.07 8.26
CA LEU A 91 9.10 -3.04 9.58
C LEU A 91 7.89 -3.94 9.64
N SER A 92 7.77 -4.70 10.74
CA SER A 92 6.53 -5.41 11.00
C SER A 92 5.38 -4.40 11.24
N PRO A 93 4.13 -4.73 10.89
CA PRO A 93 2.98 -3.88 11.19
C PRO A 93 2.85 -3.56 12.68
N GLU A 94 3.22 -4.50 13.55
CA GLU A 94 3.19 -4.35 15.01
C GLU A 94 4.22 -3.34 15.49
N ASP A 95 5.47 -3.45 15.04
CA ASP A 95 6.55 -2.53 15.40
C ASP A 95 6.25 -1.12 14.89
N PHE A 96 5.77 -0.99 13.66
CA PHE A 96 5.42 0.31 13.09
C PHE A 96 4.24 0.97 13.82
N ALA A 97 3.22 0.18 14.20
CA ALA A 97 2.07 0.68 14.95
C ALA A 97 2.49 1.13 16.36
N GLU A 98 3.31 0.35 17.06
CA GLU A 98 3.79 0.72 18.39
C GLU A 98 4.71 1.95 18.33
N ALA A 99 5.59 2.03 17.33
CA ALA A 99 6.46 3.18 17.12
C ALA A 99 5.68 4.48 16.91
N ARG A 100 4.60 4.44 16.11
CA ARG A 100 3.70 5.60 15.96
C ARG A 100 2.98 5.99 17.25
N LYS A 101 2.62 5.00 18.06
CA LYS A 101 1.91 5.23 19.33
C LYS A 101 2.82 5.82 20.41
N VAL A 102 4.07 5.38 20.46
CA VAL A 102 5.06 5.80 21.46
C VAL A 102 5.88 7.01 20.99
N GLY A 103 5.96 7.26 19.67
CA GLY A 103 6.80 8.28 19.06
C GLY A 103 8.28 7.88 19.02
N LEU A 104 8.58 6.58 19.00
CA LEU A 104 9.93 6.04 19.05
C LEU A 104 9.98 4.68 18.37
N LEU A 105 10.87 4.50 17.39
CA LEU A 105 11.13 3.20 16.78
C LEU A 105 12.39 2.58 17.37
N ILE A 106 12.39 1.26 17.58
CA ILE A 106 13.62 0.50 17.88
C ILE A 106 14.13 -0.08 16.57
N HIS A 107 15.38 0.24 16.23
CA HIS A 107 16.01 -0.23 15.00
C HIS A 107 16.03 -1.77 14.97
N PRO A 108 15.48 -2.42 13.93
CA PRO A 108 15.25 -3.87 13.93
C PRO A 108 16.53 -4.71 13.98
N HIS A 109 17.68 -4.14 13.58
CA HIS A 109 18.96 -4.86 13.56
C HIS A 109 19.90 -4.46 14.70
N SER A 110 20.00 -3.16 15.02
CA SER A 110 20.94 -2.67 16.05
C SER A 110 20.32 -2.62 17.44
N GLY A 111 18.99 -2.58 17.54
CA GLY A 111 18.27 -2.41 18.81
C GLY A 111 18.36 -0.98 19.36
N GLU A 112 18.92 -0.04 18.61
CA GLU A 112 19.05 1.36 19.02
C GLU A 112 17.74 2.12 18.79
N ALA A 113 17.48 3.12 19.62
CA ALA A 113 16.29 3.95 19.47
C ALA A 113 16.48 4.97 18.35
N VAL A 114 15.46 5.12 17.50
CA VAL A 114 15.39 6.07 16.38
C VAL A 114 14.26 7.07 16.68
N PRO A 115 14.55 8.22 17.31
CA PRO A 115 13.53 9.18 17.74
C PRO A 115 12.82 9.87 16.57
N ASP A 116 13.55 10.16 15.50
CA ASP A 116 13.04 10.88 14.31
C ASP A 116 12.67 9.93 13.17
N PHE A 117 12.28 8.68 13.50
CA PHE A 117 12.10 7.60 12.53
C PHE A 117 11.16 7.97 11.39
N GLU A 118 10.16 8.83 11.59
CA GLU A 118 9.22 9.24 10.54
C GLU A 118 9.89 9.80 9.28
N ASN A 119 11.05 10.46 9.42
CA ASN A 119 11.82 10.98 8.27
C ASN A 119 12.57 9.88 7.50
N HIS A 120 12.68 8.70 8.10
CA HIS A 120 13.38 7.53 7.59
C HIS A 120 12.42 6.44 7.12
N ILE A 121 11.11 6.69 7.20
CA ILE A 121 10.09 5.72 6.77
C ILE A 121 9.70 5.95 5.32
N ILE A 122 9.79 4.88 4.53
CA ILE A 122 9.20 4.82 3.20
C ILE A 122 7.97 3.89 3.24
N PRO A 123 6.75 4.42 3.10
CA PRO A 123 5.56 3.60 2.98
C PRO A 123 5.53 2.92 1.60
N PHE A 124 5.13 1.65 1.59
CA PHE A 124 4.86 0.90 0.38
C PHE A 124 3.66 0.00 0.57
N PHE A 125 3.15 -0.54 -0.53
CA PHE A 125 1.97 -1.38 -0.58
C PHE A 125 2.29 -2.68 -1.28
N VAL A 126 1.62 -3.74 -0.85
CA VAL A 126 1.66 -5.04 -1.51
C VAL A 126 0.23 -5.54 -1.66
N PRO A 127 -0.11 -6.28 -2.74
CA PRO A 127 -1.40 -6.96 -2.77
C PRO A 127 -1.51 -7.96 -1.63
N THR A 128 -2.69 -8.09 -1.05
CA THR A 128 -2.95 -9.08 -0.01
C THR A 128 -2.76 -10.49 -0.56
N GLU A 129 -2.42 -11.45 0.30
CA GLU A 129 -2.33 -12.86 -0.10
C GLU A 129 -3.64 -13.36 -0.70
N GLN A 130 -4.77 -12.91 -0.15
CA GLN A 130 -6.10 -13.23 -0.68
C GLN A 130 -6.27 -12.72 -2.12
N PHE A 131 -5.92 -11.45 -2.37
CA PHE A 131 -6.03 -10.89 -3.71
C PHE A 131 -5.14 -11.64 -4.71
N LEU A 132 -3.90 -11.97 -4.32
CA LEU A 132 -2.98 -12.73 -5.18
C LEU A 132 -3.51 -14.14 -5.46
N ALA A 133 -4.04 -14.84 -4.46
CA ALA A 133 -4.60 -16.18 -4.66
C ALA A 133 -5.80 -16.18 -5.63
N GLU A 134 -6.64 -15.15 -5.56
CA GLU A 134 -7.85 -15.04 -6.39
C GLU A 134 -7.56 -14.59 -7.84
N HIS A 135 -6.50 -13.82 -8.06
CA HIS A 135 -6.26 -13.14 -9.35
C HIS A 135 -4.93 -13.50 -10.04
N HIS A 136 -3.97 -14.11 -9.32
CA HIS A 136 -2.64 -14.48 -9.82
C HIS A 136 -2.28 -15.95 -9.55
N GLY A 137 -3.14 -16.69 -8.87
CA GLY A 137 -2.97 -18.12 -8.63
C GLY A 137 -3.14 -18.94 -9.91
N HIS A 138 -2.08 -19.62 -10.34
CA HIS A 138 -2.13 -20.78 -11.24
C HIS A 138 -1.80 -22.05 -10.46
#